data_AF-A0A2H0TWD8-F1
#
_entry.id   AF-A0A2H0TWD8-F1
#
_cell.length_a   1.000
_cell.length_b   1.000
_cell.length_c   1.000
_cell.angle_alpha   90.00
_cell.angle_beta   90.00
_cell.angle_gamma   90.00
#
_symmetry.space_group_name_H-M   'P 1'
#
loop_
_entity.id
_entity.type
_entity.pdbx_description
1 polymer ?
#
loop_
_entity_poly.entity_id
_entity_poly.type
_entity_poly.pdbx_seq_one_letter_code
_entity_poly.pdbx_strand_id
1 'polypeptide(L)'
;MSILLQVNNLKKSYDIEPLFDGLSLTVSTGQHIGVVGRNGAGKSTLFKIIMGFEEAEEGDVKIHQSARIGYLRQQENPFELTETVIGFLMRSSGKEEWECSKMAGQFHLKKKQLMREIGSFAGGYQMRVKIVAMLLEDPNLLLLDEPTNYLDLSTLLLLEQFLRSFSGSFLLISHDREFLKRTCTETLEIAQGKASFFPQPLEAYLLYKEQQEEFARRYNKKIAKEQRHLQSFVDRFRYKASKASQAQSKLKQLHKLQTITIVNPINTASIYLPLIFDKKGTALSVKEMTIGYPEYTVASDISFDIERGEHVAIVGNNGQGKTTLLKTIA
;
A
#
# COMPACT_ATOMS: atom_id res chain seq x y z
N MET A 1 -0.58 24.12 14.77
CA MET A 1 -0.26 23.47 13.49
C MET A 1 -1.14 24.09 12.43
N SER A 2 -0.60 24.47 11.27
CA SER A 2 -1.41 25.01 10.17
C SER A 2 -1.91 23.86 9.30
N ILE A 3 -3.15 23.97 8.83
CA ILE A 3 -3.76 23.00 7.92
C ILE A 3 -3.17 23.22 6.52
N LEU A 4 -2.73 22.13 5.88
CA LEU A 4 -2.20 22.14 4.50
C LEU A 4 -3.23 21.63 3.49
N LEU A 5 -4.00 20.61 3.87
CA LEU A 5 -5.00 19.95 3.03
C LEU A 5 -6.23 19.62 3.88
N GLN A 6 -7.41 19.91 3.34
CA GLN A 6 -8.68 19.53 3.92
C GLN A 6 -9.57 18.91 2.83
N VAL A 7 -10.12 17.74 3.12
CA VAL A 7 -11.11 17.05 2.30
C VAL A 7 -12.39 16.98 3.12
N ASN A 8 -13.50 17.47 2.57
CA ASN A 8 -14.78 17.56 3.28
C ASN A 8 -15.85 16.77 2.54
N ASN A 9 -16.48 15.81 3.24
CA ASN A 9 -17.66 15.06 2.79
C ASN A 9 -17.56 14.52 1.35
N LEU A 10 -16.39 14.00 0.97
CA LEU A 10 -16.15 13.51 -0.37
C LEU A 10 -17.06 12.31 -0.67
N LYS A 11 -17.76 12.37 -1.80
CA LYS A 11 -18.48 11.23 -2.36
C LYS A 11 -17.98 10.90 -3.75
N LYS A 12 -17.84 9.61 -4.00
CA LYS A 12 -17.44 9.05 -5.29
C LYS A 12 -17.98 7.64 -5.40
N SER A 13 -18.53 7.28 -6.54
CA SER A 13 -18.97 5.94 -6.84
C SER A 13 -18.34 5.47 -8.16
N TYR A 14 -18.14 4.16 -8.29
CA TYR A 14 -17.94 3.54 -9.60
C TYR A 14 -19.09 2.57 -9.83
N ASP A 15 -19.77 2.73 -10.96
CA ASP A 15 -21.02 2.06 -11.29
C ASP A 15 -22.11 2.25 -10.22
N ILE A 16 -22.25 1.28 -9.31
CA ILE A 16 -23.33 1.25 -8.30
C ILE A 16 -22.76 1.15 -6.87
N GLU A 17 -21.47 0.84 -6.71
CA GLU A 17 -20.87 0.75 -5.39
C GLU A 17 -20.21 2.08 -4.98
N PRO A 18 -20.60 2.67 -3.83
CA PRO A 18 -19.96 3.88 -3.35
C PRO A 18 -18.52 3.56 -2.94
N LEU A 19 -17.57 4.26 -3.56
CA LEU A 19 -16.16 4.23 -3.19
C LEU A 19 -15.92 5.08 -1.95
N PHE A 20 -16.49 6.30 -1.93
CA PHE A 20 -16.48 7.24 -0.82
C PHE A 20 -17.91 7.70 -0.50
N ASP A 21 -18.25 7.74 0.79
CA ASP A 21 -19.55 8.20 1.29
C ASP A 21 -19.32 9.10 2.51
N GLY A 22 -19.09 10.39 2.24
CA GLY A 22 -18.82 11.39 3.25
C GLY A 22 -17.40 11.32 3.81
N LEU A 23 -16.41 10.95 3.00
CA LEU A 23 -15.01 10.88 3.42
C LEU A 23 -14.50 12.28 3.76
N SER A 24 -14.01 12.46 4.99
CA SER A 24 -13.40 13.71 5.43
C SER A 24 -12.02 13.46 6.04
N LEU A 25 -11.07 14.33 5.73
CA LEU A 25 -9.66 14.22 6.12
C LEU A 25 -9.10 15.63 6.31
N THR A 26 -8.21 15.81 7.27
CA THR A 26 -7.42 17.03 7.43
C THR A 26 -5.98 16.65 7.65
N VAL A 27 -5.08 17.29 6.91
CA VAL A 27 -3.64 17.13 7.02
C VAL A 27 -3.04 18.46 7.42
N SER A 28 -2.32 18.46 8.53
CA SER A 28 -1.61 19.61 9.09
C SER A 28 -0.11 19.49 8.85
N THR A 29 0.60 20.60 9.03
CA THR A 29 2.08 20.65 8.99
C THR A 29 2.72 19.69 9.99
N GLY A 30 3.72 18.92 9.56
CA GLY A 30 4.53 18.00 10.36
C GLY A 30 3.91 16.62 10.60
N GLN A 31 2.84 16.26 9.88
CA GLN A 31 2.20 14.95 10.01
C GLN A 31 2.78 13.93 9.02
N HIS A 32 3.11 12.75 9.51
CA HIS A 32 3.66 11.64 8.72
C HIS A 32 2.67 10.48 8.74
N ILE A 33 1.74 10.50 7.78
CA ILE A 33 0.52 9.69 7.81
C ILE A 33 0.68 8.48 6.89
N GLY A 34 0.63 7.28 7.46
CA GLY A 34 0.50 6.03 6.72
C GLY A 34 -0.95 5.76 6.36
N VAL A 35 -1.26 5.69 5.06
CA VAL A 35 -2.61 5.42 4.56
C VAL A 35 -2.79 3.93 4.34
N VAL A 36 -3.66 3.32 5.13
CA VAL A 36 -3.98 1.89 5.10
C VAL A 36 -5.42 1.64 4.71
N GLY A 37 -5.68 0.48 4.12
CA GLY A 37 -7.01 0.12 3.64
C GLY A 37 -6.93 -1.02 2.64
N ARG A 38 -8.05 -1.69 2.41
CA ARG A 38 -8.12 -2.83 1.48
C ARG A 38 -7.78 -2.41 0.04
N ASN A 39 -7.41 -3.38 -0.79
CA ASN A 39 -7.33 -3.15 -2.23
C ASN A 39 -8.73 -2.80 -2.74
N GLY A 40 -8.82 -1.78 -3.58
CA GLY A 40 -10.10 -1.22 -4.02
C GLY A 40 -10.77 -0.28 -3.02
N ALA A 41 -10.19 -0.01 -1.84
CA ALA A 41 -10.77 0.96 -0.89
C ALA A 41 -10.66 2.44 -1.35
N GLY A 42 -10.07 2.70 -2.52
CA GLY A 42 -9.96 4.04 -3.10
C GLY A 42 -8.74 4.85 -2.68
N LYS A 43 -7.72 4.27 -2.03
CA LYS A 43 -6.51 5.00 -1.58
C LYS A 43 -5.86 5.84 -2.70
N SER A 44 -5.55 5.22 -3.83
CA SER A 44 -4.98 5.91 -5.00
C SER A 44 -5.98 6.88 -5.64
N THR A 45 -7.27 6.54 -5.69
CA THR A 45 -8.34 7.43 -6.17
C THR A 45 -8.44 8.70 -5.32
N LEU A 46 -8.28 8.60 -3.99
CA LEU A 46 -8.26 9.77 -3.11
C LEU A 46 -7.12 10.72 -3.49
N PHE A 47 -5.91 10.22 -3.75
CA PHE A 47 -4.78 11.06 -4.17
C PHE A 47 -5.04 11.71 -5.53
N LYS A 48 -5.63 10.98 -6.49
CA LYS A 48 -6.01 11.56 -7.78
C LYS A 48 -7.04 12.67 -7.64
N ILE A 49 -8.04 12.50 -6.78
CA ILE A 49 -9.04 13.55 -6.51
C ILE A 49 -8.39 14.76 -5.83
N ILE A 50 -7.53 14.54 -4.83
CA ILE A 50 -6.80 15.64 -4.15
C ILE A 50 -6.01 16.47 -5.16
N MET A 51 -5.39 15.81 -6.13
CA MET A 51 -4.59 16.45 -7.14
C MET A 51 -5.39 16.94 -8.37
N GLY A 52 -6.71 16.79 -8.38
CA GLY A 52 -7.58 17.26 -9.45
C GLY A 52 -7.56 16.42 -10.74
N PHE A 53 -7.00 15.20 -10.70
CA PHE A 53 -6.99 14.29 -11.85
C PHE A 53 -8.26 13.44 -11.99
N GLU A 54 -9.05 13.36 -10.91
CA GLU A 54 -10.38 12.75 -10.94
C GLU A 54 -11.37 13.67 -10.21
N GLU A 55 -12.59 13.78 -10.72
CA GLU A 55 -13.65 14.58 -10.10
C GLU A 55 -14.43 13.75 -9.07
N ALA A 56 -14.81 14.40 -7.97
CA ALA A 56 -15.76 13.86 -7.00
C ALA A 56 -17.19 14.25 -7.40
N GLU A 57 -18.18 13.46 -6.96
CA GLU A 57 -19.60 13.74 -7.18
C GLU A 57 -20.12 14.79 -6.19
N GLU A 58 -19.68 14.71 -4.94
CA GLU A 58 -19.96 15.68 -3.89
C GLU A 58 -18.72 15.89 -3.00
N GLY A 59 -18.76 16.97 -2.22
CA GLY A 59 -17.68 17.36 -1.32
C GLY A 59 -16.67 18.32 -1.95
N ASP A 60 -15.69 18.74 -1.15
CA ASP A 60 -14.65 19.68 -1.59
C ASP A 60 -13.27 19.28 -1.08
N VAL A 61 -12.26 19.55 -1.91
CA VAL A 61 -10.85 19.51 -1.53
C VAL A 61 -10.33 20.94 -1.46
N LYS A 62 -9.82 21.33 -0.29
CA LYS A 62 -9.20 22.62 -0.04
C LYS A 62 -7.72 22.43 0.23
N ILE A 63 -6.90 22.98 -0.65
CA ILE A 63 -5.45 23.05 -0.50
C ILE A 63 -5.10 24.45 -0.01
N HIS A 64 -4.35 24.54 1.09
CA HIS A 64 -3.93 25.83 1.62
C HIS A 64 -2.90 26.49 0.68
N GLN A 65 -2.89 27.82 0.59
CA GLN A 65 -1.99 28.55 -0.32
C GLN A 65 -0.50 28.33 -0.03
N SER A 66 -0.16 28.00 1.22
CA SER A 66 1.21 27.66 1.59
C SER A 66 1.62 26.23 1.22
N ALA A 67 0.68 25.38 0.81
CA ALA A 67 0.96 23.99 0.48
C ALA A 67 1.56 23.88 -0.93
N ARG A 68 2.70 23.21 -1.02
CA ARG A 68 3.34 22.79 -2.28
C ARG A 68 3.35 21.27 -2.26
N ILE A 69 2.54 20.68 -3.13
CA ILE A 69 2.28 19.23 -3.11
C ILE A 69 3.21 18.54 -4.10
N GLY A 70 4.07 17.64 -3.59
CA GLY A 70 4.80 16.69 -4.41
C GLY A 70 4.01 15.40 -4.52
N TYR A 71 3.68 14.95 -5.73
CA TYR A 71 2.91 13.72 -5.94
C TYR A 71 3.69 12.68 -6.73
N LEU A 72 3.91 11.51 -6.11
CA LEU A 72 4.53 10.36 -6.74
C LEU A 72 3.48 9.31 -7.07
N ARG A 73 3.23 9.12 -8.37
CA ARG A 73 2.22 8.18 -8.89
C ARG A 73 2.81 6.83 -9.29
N GLN A 74 2.01 5.78 -9.15
CA GLN A 74 2.43 4.42 -9.48
C GLN A 74 2.54 4.14 -10.99
N GLN A 75 1.59 4.58 -11.82
CA GLN A 75 1.42 4.06 -13.19
C GLN A 75 1.76 5.03 -14.34
N GLU A 76 1.99 6.30 -14.07
CA GLU A 76 2.36 7.26 -15.13
C GLU A 76 3.87 7.28 -15.31
N ASN A 77 4.34 7.02 -16.53
CA ASN A 77 5.72 7.26 -16.90
C ASN A 77 5.84 8.61 -17.60
N PRO A 78 6.29 9.68 -16.92
CA PRO A 78 6.36 11.01 -17.50
C PRO A 78 7.54 11.20 -18.46
N PHE A 79 8.31 10.13 -18.71
CA PHE A 79 9.55 10.19 -19.47
C PHE A 79 9.27 10.12 -20.97
N GLU A 80 9.93 10.99 -21.71
CA GLU A 80 10.13 10.80 -23.13
C GLU A 80 11.28 9.79 -23.32
N LEU A 81 11.10 8.80 -24.20
CA LEU A 81 12.01 7.65 -24.31
C LEU A 81 13.45 8.06 -24.62
N THR A 82 13.63 9.15 -25.36
CA THR A 82 14.92 9.70 -25.82
C THR A 82 15.46 10.82 -24.94
N GLU A 83 14.75 11.19 -23.87
CA GLU A 83 15.20 12.29 -23.00
C GLU A 83 16.25 11.81 -22.01
N THR A 84 17.28 12.64 -21.80
CA THR A 84 18.31 12.37 -20.78
C THR A 84 17.75 12.60 -19.38
N VAL A 85 18.28 11.89 -18.39
CA VAL A 85 17.87 12.07 -16.99
C VAL A 85 17.98 13.54 -16.56
N ILE A 86 19.09 14.21 -16.91
CA ILE A 86 19.27 15.61 -16.55
C ILE A 86 18.31 16.54 -17.29
N GLY A 87 18.06 16.28 -18.57
CA GLY A 87 17.09 17.04 -19.37
C GLY A 87 15.70 16.98 -18.75
N PHE A 88 15.26 15.79 -18.33
CA PHE A 88 14.00 15.61 -17.64
C PHE A 88 13.93 16.36 -16.31
N LEU A 89 14.98 16.27 -15.49
CA LEU A 89 14.99 16.96 -14.19
C LEU A 89 14.90 18.48 -14.38
N MET A 90 15.63 19.04 -15.35
CA MET A 90 15.55 20.46 -15.67
C MET A 90 14.18 20.85 -16.22
N ARG A 91 13.63 20.06 -17.15
CA ARG A 91 12.30 20.31 -17.76
C ARG A 91 11.17 20.24 -16.75
N SER A 92 11.18 19.23 -15.86
CA SER A 92 10.13 19.01 -14.87
C SER A 92 10.16 20.04 -13.75
N SER A 93 11.35 20.38 -13.25
CA SER A 93 11.49 21.28 -12.09
C SER A 93 11.71 22.75 -12.47
N GLY A 94 12.11 23.05 -13.70
CA GLY A 94 12.57 24.38 -14.11
C GLY A 94 13.88 24.83 -13.46
N LYS A 95 14.60 23.94 -12.76
CA LYS A 95 15.86 24.24 -12.07
C LYS A 95 17.06 24.08 -12.99
N GLU A 96 18.15 24.74 -12.62
CA GLU A 96 19.43 24.65 -13.32
C GLU A 96 20.08 23.28 -13.18
N GLU A 97 20.97 22.93 -14.12
CA GLU A 97 21.66 21.63 -14.17
C GLU A 97 22.39 21.30 -12.86
N TRP A 98 23.05 22.29 -12.26
CA TRP A 98 23.85 22.09 -11.05
C TRP A 98 22.99 21.73 -9.83
N GLU A 99 21.78 22.31 -9.73
CA GLU A 99 20.83 22.05 -8.65
C GLU A 99 20.21 20.66 -8.83
N CYS A 100 19.79 20.34 -10.06
CA CYS A 100 19.32 19.02 -10.44
C CYS A 100 20.38 17.95 -10.12
N SER A 101 21.63 18.17 -10.51
CA SER A 101 22.76 17.26 -10.27
C SER A 101 23.06 17.08 -8.79
N LYS A 102 22.94 18.15 -7.99
CA LYS A 102 23.14 18.10 -6.54
C LYS A 102 22.08 17.24 -5.87
N MET A 103 20.80 17.43 -6.21
CA MET A 103 19.70 16.62 -5.67
C MET A 103 19.83 15.17 -6.12
N ALA A 104 20.09 14.95 -7.41
CA ALA A 104 20.27 13.62 -7.99
C ALA A 104 21.43 12.84 -7.32
N GLY A 105 22.52 13.54 -6.96
CA GLY A 105 23.64 12.97 -6.22
C GLY A 105 23.25 12.40 -4.85
N GLN A 106 22.31 13.04 -4.14
CA GLN A 106 21.78 12.51 -2.86
C GLN A 106 21.06 11.16 -3.05
N PHE A 107 20.50 10.93 -4.24
CA PHE A 107 19.82 9.69 -4.62
C PHE A 107 20.73 8.67 -5.31
N HIS A 108 22.05 8.82 -5.16
CA HIS A 108 23.06 7.98 -5.79
C HIS A 108 22.97 7.95 -7.33
N LEU A 109 22.45 9.01 -7.96
CA LEU A 109 22.47 9.19 -9.41
C LEU A 109 23.81 9.83 -9.80
N LYS A 110 24.71 9.04 -10.37
CA LYS A 110 26.05 9.49 -10.77
C LYS A 110 25.98 10.37 -12.01
N LYS A 111 26.92 11.33 -12.16
CA LYS A 111 27.03 12.21 -13.33
C LYS A 111 26.97 11.49 -14.68
N LYS A 112 27.66 10.34 -14.82
CA LYS A 112 27.62 9.54 -16.06
C LYS A 112 26.23 9.04 -16.41
N GLN A 113 25.38 8.79 -15.41
CA GLN A 113 24.02 8.30 -15.61
C GLN A 113 23.06 9.45 -15.92
N LEU A 114 23.36 10.67 -15.47
CA LEU A 114 22.57 11.87 -15.76
C LEU A 114 22.51 12.19 -17.27
N MET A 115 23.58 11.87 -17.99
CA MET A 115 23.71 12.09 -19.44
C MET A 115 23.09 10.98 -20.30
N ARG A 116 22.56 9.91 -19.68
CA ARG A 116 21.95 8.78 -20.40
C ARG A 116 20.45 8.96 -20.54
N GLU A 117 19.89 8.33 -21.56
CA GLU A 117 18.44 8.28 -21.80
C GLU A 117 17.71 7.50 -20.71
N ILE A 118 16.59 8.06 -20.25
CA ILE A 118 15.79 7.49 -19.15
C ILE A 118 15.16 6.15 -19.53
N GLY A 119 14.77 5.99 -20.80
CA GLY A 119 14.19 4.75 -21.33
C GLY A 119 15.12 3.54 -21.22
N SER A 120 16.44 3.76 -21.19
CA SER A 120 17.44 2.69 -21.10
C SER A 120 17.60 2.09 -19.68
N PHE A 121 17.02 2.72 -18.66
CA PHE A 121 17.19 2.32 -17.28
C PHE A 121 16.10 1.35 -16.79
N ALA A 122 16.46 0.49 -15.83
CA ALA A 122 15.49 -0.36 -15.15
C ALA A 122 14.50 0.47 -14.31
N GLY A 123 13.30 -0.08 -14.06
CA GLY A 123 12.21 0.60 -13.37
C GLY A 123 12.59 1.22 -12.01
N GLY A 124 13.45 0.58 -11.22
CA GLY A 124 13.89 1.13 -9.94
C GLY A 124 14.74 2.41 -10.07
N TYR A 125 15.56 2.50 -11.12
CA TYR A 125 16.34 3.72 -11.39
C TYR A 125 15.44 4.83 -11.92
N GLN A 126 14.51 4.49 -12.81
CA GLN A 126 13.44 5.38 -13.26
C GLN A 126 12.67 5.97 -12.07
N MET A 127 12.33 5.15 -11.07
CA MET A 127 11.64 5.61 -9.86
C MET A 127 12.48 6.60 -9.04
N ARG A 128 13.80 6.40 -8.92
CA ARG A 128 14.69 7.40 -8.29
C ARG A 128 14.62 8.75 -8.99
N VAL A 129 14.62 8.75 -10.32
CA VAL A 129 14.51 9.99 -11.12
C VAL A 129 13.18 10.68 -10.84
N LYS A 130 12.06 9.94 -10.73
CA LYS A 130 10.75 10.52 -10.34
C LYS A 130 10.77 11.13 -8.95
N ILE A 131 11.36 10.44 -7.97
CA ILE A 131 11.49 10.96 -6.60
C ILE A 131 12.31 12.25 -6.62
N VAL A 132 13.45 12.28 -7.31
CA VAL A 132 14.29 13.48 -7.41
C VAL A 132 13.54 14.63 -8.07
N ALA A 133 12.82 14.38 -9.18
CA ALA A 133 12.02 15.40 -9.85
C ALA A 133 10.96 16.01 -8.92
N MET A 134 10.21 15.17 -8.21
CA MET A 134 9.21 15.61 -7.24
C MET A 134 9.83 16.46 -6.11
N LEU A 135 11.03 16.11 -5.65
CA LEU A 135 11.71 16.84 -4.58
C LEU A 135 12.31 18.17 -5.03
N LEU A 136 12.64 18.32 -6.32
CA LEU A 136 13.14 19.58 -6.88
C LEU A 136 12.07 20.67 -6.92
N GLU A 137 10.79 20.32 -6.80
CA GLU A 137 9.68 21.29 -6.67
C GLU A 137 9.58 21.90 -5.26
N ASP A 138 10.52 21.59 -4.36
CA ASP A 138 10.57 22.05 -2.97
C ASP A 138 9.23 21.84 -2.20
N PRO A 139 8.59 20.65 -2.28
CA PRO A 139 7.28 20.41 -1.70
C PRO A 139 7.32 20.40 -0.16
N ASN A 140 6.22 20.79 0.47
CA ASN A 140 6.02 20.69 1.92
C ASN A 140 4.89 19.72 2.31
N LEU A 141 4.18 19.17 1.33
CA LEU A 141 3.24 18.06 1.48
C LEU A 141 3.55 17.01 0.41
N LEU A 142 3.87 15.79 0.79
CA LEU A 142 4.09 14.69 -0.16
C LEU A 142 2.89 13.75 -0.19
N LEU A 143 2.47 13.35 -1.38
CA LEU A 143 1.52 12.27 -1.62
C LEU A 143 2.27 11.15 -2.33
N LEU A 144 2.46 10.01 -1.67
CA LEU A 144 3.26 8.90 -2.18
C LEU A 144 2.38 7.66 -2.36
N ASP A 145 2.08 7.32 -3.62
CA ASP A 145 1.21 6.20 -3.97
C ASP A 145 2.04 4.95 -4.33
N GLU A 146 2.15 4.03 -3.37
CA GLU A 146 2.90 2.77 -3.48
C GLU A 146 4.36 2.96 -3.97
N PRO A 147 5.15 3.84 -3.33
CA PRO A 147 6.47 4.19 -3.82
C PRO A 147 7.50 3.06 -3.68
N THR A 148 7.19 2.03 -2.88
CA THR A 148 8.05 0.87 -2.64
C THR A 148 8.06 -0.10 -3.82
N ASN A 149 7.04 -0.05 -4.67
CA ASN A 149 6.96 -0.93 -5.83
C ASN A 149 8.10 -0.60 -6.82
N TYR A 150 8.75 -1.66 -7.33
CA TYR A 150 9.88 -1.58 -8.26
C TYR A 150 11.17 -0.97 -7.70
N LEU A 151 11.21 -0.56 -6.43
CA LEU A 151 12.45 -0.11 -5.79
C LEU A 151 13.37 -1.30 -5.49
N ASP A 152 14.66 -1.11 -5.73
CA ASP A 152 15.67 -1.97 -5.13
C ASP A 152 15.85 -1.60 -3.66
N LEU A 153 16.44 -2.52 -2.89
CA LEU A 153 16.65 -2.32 -1.45
C LEU A 153 17.43 -1.02 -1.16
N SER A 154 18.42 -0.69 -1.99
CA SER A 154 19.21 0.52 -1.80
C SER A 154 18.41 1.82 -1.98
N THR A 155 17.46 1.88 -2.94
CA THR A 155 16.56 3.04 -3.06
C THR A 155 15.57 3.10 -1.92
N LEU A 156 15.04 1.94 -1.52
CA LEU A 156 14.04 1.87 -0.45
C LEU A 156 14.62 2.42 0.86
N LEU A 157 15.83 2.00 1.24
CA LEU A 157 16.52 2.51 2.43
C LEU A 157 16.80 4.02 2.35
N LEU A 158 17.16 4.51 1.17
CA LEU A 158 17.37 5.93 0.97
C LEU A 158 16.07 6.73 1.12
N LEU A 159 14.98 6.27 0.51
CA LEU A 159 13.68 6.90 0.64
C LEU A 159 13.20 6.87 2.09
N GLU A 160 13.43 5.76 2.81
CA GLU A 160 13.15 5.66 4.25
C GLU A 160 13.92 6.74 5.03
N GLN A 161 15.23 6.88 4.81
CA GLN A 161 16.06 7.88 5.46
C GLN A 161 15.61 9.31 5.13
N PHE A 162 15.24 9.56 3.87
CA PHE A 162 14.70 10.84 3.44
C PHE A 162 13.40 11.16 4.17
N LEU A 163 12.41 10.26 4.15
CA LEU A 163 11.10 10.50 4.79
C LEU A 163 11.22 10.68 6.31
N ARG A 164 12.16 10.00 6.96
CA ARG A 164 12.43 10.17 8.40
C ARG A 164 13.04 11.52 8.75
N SER A 165 13.76 12.15 7.82
CA SER A 165 14.39 13.46 8.02
C SER A 165 13.62 14.63 7.38
N PHE A 166 12.56 14.32 6.63
CA PHE A 166 11.71 15.31 6.01
C PHE A 166 10.92 16.09 7.07
N SER A 167 10.99 17.42 7.01
CA SER A 167 10.33 18.31 7.97
C SER A 167 8.91 18.75 7.55
N GLY A 168 8.51 18.41 6.33
CA GLY A 168 7.15 18.67 5.83
C GLY A 168 6.16 17.62 6.32
N SER A 169 4.99 17.56 5.67
CA SER A 169 4.00 16.51 5.91
C SER A 169 3.98 15.51 4.76
N PHE A 170 3.55 14.28 5.00
CA PHE A 170 3.30 13.34 3.92
C PHE A 170 2.17 12.37 4.20
N LEU A 171 1.53 11.91 3.12
CA LEU A 171 0.63 10.77 3.10
C LEU A 171 1.28 9.68 2.26
N LEU A 172 1.47 8.52 2.87
CA LEU A 172 2.14 7.39 2.25
C LEU A 172 1.18 6.20 2.16
N ILE A 173 0.85 5.81 0.94
CA ILE A 173 0.16 4.55 0.64
C ILE A 173 1.24 3.51 0.37
N SER A 174 1.23 2.40 1.11
CA SER A 174 2.16 1.28 0.89
C SER A 174 1.54 -0.03 1.36
N HIS A 175 1.76 -1.09 0.59
CA HIS A 175 1.50 -2.46 1.03
C HIS A 175 2.59 -3.02 1.95
N ASP A 176 3.78 -2.41 1.95
CA ASP A 176 4.86 -2.75 2.85
C ASP A 176 4.62 -2.12 4.24
N ARG A 177 4.21 -2.97 5.19
CA ARG A 177 3.96 -2.58 6.57
C ARG A 177 5.23 -2.17 7.30
N GLU A 178 6.36 -2.79 7.01
CA GLU A 178 7.62 -2.47 7.69
C GLU A 178 8.11 -1.09 7.27
N PHE A 179 7.96 -0.74 6.00
CA PHE A 179 8.22 0.60 5.50
C PHE A 179 7.33 1.66 6.16
N LEU A 180 6.02 1.39 6.29
CA LEU A 180 5.09 2.30 6.99
C LEU A 180 5.47 2.48 8.46
N LYS A 181 5.83 1.41 9.16
CA LYS A 181 6.22 1.46 10.59
C LYS A 181 7.46 2.33 10.83
N ARG A 182 8.43 2.27 9.92
CA ARG A 182 9.70 3.00 10.06
C ARG A 182 9.61 4.48 9.68
N THR A 183 8.62 4.84 8.86
CA THR A 183 8.49 6.18 8.29
C THR A 183 7.35 7.00 8.90
N CYS A 184 6.20 6.37 9.17
CA CYS A 184 4.96 7.06 9.56
C CYS A 184 4.76 7.07 11.08
N THR A 185 4.28 8.20 11.60
CA THR A 185 3.94 8.38 13.02
C THR A 185 2.44 8.30 13.29
N GLU A 186 1.61 8.50 12.27
CA GLU A 186 0.15 8.43 12.35
C GLU A 186 -0.42 7.48 11.29
N THR A 187 -1.63 6.99 11.51
CA THR A 187 -2.30 6.04 10.61
C THR A 187 -3.63 6.59 10.16
N LEU A 188 -3.91 6.53 8.85
CA LEU A 188 -5.21 6.85 8.26
C LEU A 188 -5.79 5.59 7.63
N GLU A 189 -6.90 5.09 8.16
CA GLU A 189 -7.63 3.98 7.55
C GLU A 189 -8.67 4.51 6.55
N ILE A 190 -8.65 3.97 5.34
CA ILE A 190 -9.74 4.12 4.37
C ILE A 190 -10.47 2.78 4.27
N ALA A 191 -11.71 2.77 4.74
CA ALA A 191 -12.58 1.60 4.74
C ALA A 191 -14.05 2.02 4.66
N GLN A 192 -14.86 1.25 3.92
CA GLN A 192 -16.32 1.46 3.81
C GLN A 192 -16.70 2.90 3.42
N GLY A 193 -15.95 3.49 2.49
CA GLY A 193 -16.18 4.85 2.03
C GLY A 193 -15.86 5.97 3.00
N LYS A 194 -15.24 5.67 4.16
CA LYS A 194 -14.85 6.66 5.16
C LYS A 194 -13.37 6.64 5.45
N ALA A 195 -12.86 7.78 5.90
CA ALA A 195 -11.51 7.92 6.42
C ALA A 195 -11.57 7.97 7.96
N SER A 196 -10.77 7.14 8.62
CA SER A 196 -10.62 7.11 10.08
C SER A 196 -9.18 7.43 10.43
N PHE A 197 -8.95 8.62 10.99
CA PHE A 197 -7.63 9.06 11.42
C PHE A 197 -7.31 8.52 12.83
N PHE A 198 -6.11 7.97 12.98
CA PHE A 198 -5.59 7.44 14.22
C PHE A 198 -4.22 8.08 14.51
N PRO A 199 -4.09 8.90 15.56
CA PRO A 199 -2.88 9.68 15.84
C PRO A 199 -1.77 8.84 16.50
N GLN A 200 -1.56 7.62 16.02
CA GLN A 200 -0.48 6.74 16.47
C GLN A 200 0.05 5.89 15.32
N PRO A 201 1.24 5.29 15.47
CA PRO A 201 1.85 4.47 14.44
C PRO A 201 1.02 3.21 14.11
N LEU A 202 1.33 2.62 12.96
CA LEU A 202 0.63 1.46 12.42
C LEU A 202 0.53 0.29 13.42
N GLU A 203 1.54 0.05 14.23
CA GLU A 203 1.56 -1.06 15.20
C GLU A 203 0.48 -0.91 16.28
N ALA A 204 0.38 0.27 16.88
CA ALA A 204 -0.62 0.57 17.89
C ALA A 204 -2.04 0.49 17.29
N TYR A 205 -2.18 0.96 16.05
CA TYR A 205 -3.42 0.86 15.30
C TYR A 205 -3.84 -0.59 15.02
N LEU A 206 -2.91 -1.45 14.58
CA LEU A 206 -3.18 -2.86 14.31
C LEU A 206 -3.57 -3.61 15.59
N LEU A 207 -2.88 -3.35 16.70
CA LEU A 207 -3.22 -3.92 18.00
C LEU A 207 -4.61 -3.48 18.46
N TYR A 208 -4.94 -2.19 18.30
CA TYR A 208 -6.28 -1.67 18.59
C TYR A 208 -7.35 -2.40 17.76
N LYS A 209 -7.13 -2.58 16.45
CA LYS A 209 -8.07 -3.31 15.59
C LYS A 209 -8.24 -4.77 16.00
N GLU A 210 -7.15 -5.46 16.34
CA GLU A 210 -7.21 -6.85 16.79
C GLU A 210 -8.02 -7.01 18.08
N GLN A 211 -7.84 -6.11 19.05
CA GLN A 211 -8.62 -6.10 20.30
C GLN A 211 -10.11 -5.85 20.04
N GLN A 212 -10.45 -4.92 19.14
CA GLN A 212 -11.84 -4.65 18.75
C GLN A 212 -12.47 -5.87 18.07
N GLU A 213 -11.74 -6.53 17.16
CA GLU A 213 -12.19 -7.75 16.52
C GLU A 213 -12.41 -8.89 17.52
N GLU A 214 -11.48 -9.09 18.44
CA GLU A 214 -11.60 -10.15 19.45
C GLU A 214 -12.80 -9.90 20.38
N PHE A 215 -12.97 -8.66 20.83
CA PHE A 215 -14.13 -8.25 21.61
C PHE A 215 -15.44 -8.51 20.84
N ALA A 216 -15.51 -8.09 19.58
CA ALA A 216 -16.68 -8.32 18.73
C ALA A 216 -16.97 -9.81 18.52
N ARG A 217 -15.94 -10.64 18.31
CA ARG A 217 -16.08 -12.11 18.19
C ARG A 217 -16.64 -12.72 19.47
N ARG A 218 -16.09 -12.36 20.64
CA ARG A 218 -16.54 -12.85 21.95
C ARG A 218 -17.98 -12.43 22.23
N TYR A 219 -18.31 -11.16 21.96
CA TYR A 219 -19.66 -10.62 22.11
C TYR A 219 -20.66 -11.34 21.20
N ASN A 220 -20.36 -11.46 19.90
CA ASN A 220 -21.22 -12.15 18.93
C ASN A 220 -21.46 -13.61 19.29
N LYS A 221 -20.43 -14.33 19.76
CA LYS A 221 -20.58 -15.72 20.23
C LYS A 221 -21.53 -15.82 21.43
N LYS A 222 -21.46 -14.87 22.37
CA LYS A 222 -22.37 -14.81 23.53
C LYS A 222 -23.80 -14.54 23.08
N ILE A 223 -24.01 -13.52 22.24
CA ILE A 223 -25.32 -13.16 21.68
C ILE A 223 -25.92 -14.32 20.88
N ALA A 224 -25.15 -14.99 20.03
CA ALA A 224 -25.62 -16.13 19.24
C ALA A 224 -26.02 -17.34 20.11
N LYS A 225 -25.36 -17.55 21.26
CA LYS A 225 -25.77 -18.58 22.23
C LYS A 225 -27.09 -18.23 22.91
N GLU A 226 -27.26 -16.96 23.28
CA GLU A 226 -28.48 -16.46 23.91
C GLU A 226 -29.68 -16.47 22.94
N GLN A 227 -29.48 -16.03 21.69
CA GLN A 227 -30.48 -16.11 20.62
C GLN A 227 -30.93 -17.56 20.40
N ARG A 228 -30.00 -18.53 20.30
CA ARG A 228 -30.36 -19.95 20.17
C ARG A 228 -31.18 -20.47 21.35
N HIS A 229 -30.83 -20.05 22.58
CA HIS A 229 -31.57 -20.46 23.77
C HIS A 229 -33.00 -19.89 23.76
N LEU A 230 -33.14 -18.60 23.50
CA LEU A 230 -34.45 -17.93 23.39
C LEU A 230 -35.29 -18.52 22.25
N GLN A 231 -34.70 -18.75 21.09
CA GLN A 231 -35.37 -19.36 19.94
C GLN A 231 -35.89 -20.76 20.28
N SER A 232 -35.07 -21.59 20.94
CA SER A 232 -35.48 -22.94 21.35
C SER A 232 -36.67 -22.94 22.33
N PHE A 233 -36.76 -21.92 23.20
CA PHE A 233 -37.90 -21.73 24.09
C PHE A 233 -39.14 -21.30 23.32
N VAL A 234 -38.99 -20.33 22.41
CA VAL A 234 -40.09 -19.87 21.55
C VAL A 234 -40.64 -21.05 20.75
N ASP A 235 -39.79 -21.80 20.04
CA ASP A 235 -40.20 -22.92 19.18
C ASP A 235 -40.94 -24.02 19.96
N ARG A 236 -40.46 -24.35 21.16
CA ARG A 236 -41.05 -25.39 22.01
C ARG A 236 -42.41 -25.01 22.59
N PHE A 237 -42.66 -23.73 22.84
CA PHE A 237 -43.83 -23.27 23.61
C PHE A 237 -44.80 -22.37 22.82
N ARG A 238 -44.50 -22.03 21.55
CA ARG A 238 -45.35 -21.17 20.70
C ARG A 238 -46.76 -21.71 20.48
N TYR A 239 -46.94 -23.03 20.46
CA TYR A 239 -48.24 -23.68 20.22
C TYR A 239 -49.00 -24.07 21.50
N LYS A 240 -48.44 -23.82 22.69
CA LYS A 240 -49.14 -24.08 23.97
C LYS A 240 -49.82 -22.82 24.48
N ALA A 241 -51.16 -22.83 24.55
CA ALA A 241 -51.99 -21.71 24.99
C ALA A 241 -51.55 -21.13 26.37
N SER A 242 -51.19 -21.99 27.33
CA SER A 242 -50.75 -21.55 28.67
C SER A 242 -49.39 -20.85 28.72
N LYS A 243 -48.57 -20.96 27.66
CA LYS A 243 -47.21 -20.37 27.59
C LYS A 243 -47.05 -19.37 26.44
N ALA A 244 -48.12 -19.07 25.71
CA ALA A 244 -48.11 -18.17 24.55
C ALA A 244 -47.61 -16.75 24.89
N SER A 245 -48.05 -16.17 26.01
CA SER A 245 -47.60 -14.83 26.46
C SER A 245 -46.10 -14.79 26.78
N GLN A 246 -45.58 -15.85 27.42
CA GLN A 246 -44.13 -15.97 27.70
C GLN A 246 -43.31 -16.15 26.42
N ALA A 247 -43.80 -16.96 25.47
CA ALA A 247 -43.15 -17.13 24.17
C ALA A 247 -43.12 -15.82 23.36
N GLN A 248 -44.21 -15.04 23.34
CA GLN A 248 -44.25 -13.73 22.69
C GLN A 248 -43.27 -12.72 23.33
N SER A 249 -43.15 -12.71 24.65
CA SER A 249 -42.18 -11.86 25.36
C SER A 249 -40.74 -12.22 25.00
N LYS A 250 -40.42 -13.52 24.94
CA LYS A 250 -39.09 -14.02 24.55
C LYS A 250 -38.76 -13.73 23.09
N LEU A 251 -39.77 -13.79 22.21
CA LEU A 251 -39.64 -13.40 20.80
C LEU A 251 -39.30 -11.89 20.66
N LYS A 252 -39.94 -11.03 21.44
CA LYS A 252 -39.57 -9.60 21.52
C LYS A 252 -38.15 -9.37 22.04
N GLN A 253 -37.70 -10.15 23.02
CA GLN A 253 -36.31 -10.09 23.52
C GLN A 253 -35.32 -10.48 22.43
N LEU A 254 -35.62 -11.52 21.66
CA LEU A 254 -34.76 -12.00 20.56
C LEU A 254 -34.53 -10.91 19.51
N HIS A 255 -35.58 -10.18 19.09
CA HIS A 255 -35.46 -9.07 18.13
C HIS A 255 -34.61 -7.89 18.62
N LYS A 256 -34.42 -7.75 19.93
CA LYS A 256 -33.59 -6.67 20.52
C LYS A 256 -32.11 -7.04 20.59
N LEU A 257 -31.77 -8.33 20.50
CA LEU A 257 -30.38 -8.79 20.54
C LEU A 257 -29.72 -8.53 19.18
N GLN A 258 -28.77 -7.60 19.15
CA GLN A 258 -28.00 -7.25 17.95
C GLN A 258 -26.54 -7.69 18.12
N THR A 259 -25.97 -8.25 17.05
CA THR A 259 -24.54 -8.56 16.94
C THR A 259 -23.77 -7.35 16.47
N ILE A 260 -22.49 -7.27 16.85
CA ILE A 260 -21.56 -6.29 16.29
C ILE A 260 -21.11 -6.80 14.93
N THR A 261 -21.29 -6.03 13.88
CA THR A 261 -20.79 -6.39 12.55
C THR A 261 -19.26 -6.39 12.56
N ILE A 262 -18.65 -7.55 12.42
CA ILE A 262 -17.20 -7.65 12.20
C ILE A 262 -17.00 -7.37 10.72
N VAL A 263 -16.47 -6.19 10.40
CA VAL A 263 -16.07 -5.86 9.03
C VAL A 263 -14.98 -6.87 8.66
N ASN A 264 -15.25 -7.69 7.64
CA ASN A 264 -14.45 -8.87 7.33
C ASN A 264 -12.94 -8.56 7.37
N PRO A 265 -12.14 -9.46 7.97
CA PRO A 265 -10.69 -9.38 7.92
C PRO A 265 -10.26 -9.34 6.45
N ILE A 266 -9.09 -8.75 6.20
CA ILE A 266 -8.33 -8.87 4.95
C ILE A 266 -8.66 -10.24 4.34
N ASN A 267 -9.35 -10.27 3.20
CA ASN A 267 -9.78 -11.52 2.59
C ASN A 267 -8.51 -12.36 2.40
N THR A 268 -8.25 -13.32 3.28
CA THR A 268 -7.08 -14.19 3.15
C THR A 268 -7.45 -15.10 2.00
N ALA A 269 -7.04 -14.70 0.80
CA ALA A 269 -7.06 -15.59 -0.34
C ALA A 269 -6.22 -16.81 0.05
N SER A 270 -6.90 -17.90 0.40
CA SER A 270 -6.24 -19.18 0.61
C SER A 270 -5.88 -19.72 -0.76
N ILE A 271 -4.63 -19.50 -1.17
CA ILE A 271 -4.08 -20.12 -2.37
C ILE A 271 -3.71 -21.54 -1.97
N TYR A 272 -4.47 -22.52 -2.47
CA TYR A 272 -4.13 -23.93 -2.33
C TYR A 272 -3.12 -24.28 -3.43
N LEU A 273 -1.90 -24.61 -3.01
CA LEU A 273 -0.93 -25.20 -3.93
C LEU A 273 -1.41 -26.62 -4.31
N PRO A 274 -1.24 -27.04 -5.57
CA PRO A 274 -1.53 -28.41 -5.96
C PRO A 274 -0.67 -29.37 -5.13
N LEU A 275 -1.25 -30.51 -4.72
CA LEU A 275 -0.52 -31.56 -4.02
C LEU A 275 0.54 -32.15 -4.94
N ILE A 276 1.81 -31.99 -4.57
CA ILE A 276 2.97 -32.59 -5.24
C ILE A 276 3.45 -33.76 -4.38
N PHE A 277 3.72 -34.90 -5.00
CA PHE A 277 4.31 -36.04 -4.29
C PHE A 277 5.80 -35.79 -4.02
N ASP A 278 6.22 -35.94 -2.77
CA ASP A 278 7.63 -35.83 -2.38
C ASP A 278 8.44 -36.97 -3.01
N LYS A 279 9.16 -36.64 -4.07
CA LYS A 279 10.27 -37.46 -4.56
C LYS A 279 11.53 -37.05 -3.81
N LYS A 280 12.30 -38.02 -3.32
CA LYS A 280 13.62 -37.75 -2.73
C LYS A 280 14.68 -37.54 -3.82
N GLY A 281 15.74 -36.81 -3.50
CA GLY A 281 16.91 -36.59 -4.35
C GLY A 281 17.03 -35.18 -4.91
N THR A 282 18.04 -34.95 -5.74
CA THR A 282 18.33 -33.65 -6.35
C THR A 282 17.21 -33.24 -7.32
N ALA A 283 16.72 -32.01 -7.17
CA ALA A 283 15.74 -31.39 -8.07
C ALA A 283 16.42 -30.76 -9.28
N LEU A 284 17.52 -30.03 -9.03
CA LEU A 284 18.28 -29.29 -10.02
C LEU A 284 19.76 -29.29 -9.63
N SER A 285 20.64 -29.59 -10.59
CA SER A 285 22.09 -29.47 -10.43
C SER A 285 22.62 -28.60 -11.56
N VAL A 286 23.27 -27.50 -11.21
CA VAL A 286 23.87 -26.55 -12.13
C VAL A 286 25.37 -26.53 -11.86
N LYS A 287 26.17 -26.70 -12.90
CA LYS A 287 27.64 -26.67 -12.81
C LYS A 287 28.21 -25.78 -13.90
N GLU A 288 29.07 -24.85 -13.50
CA GLU A 288 29.85 -23.97 -14.40
C GLU A 288 28.98 -23.23 -15.43
N MET A 289 27.76 -22.87 -15.05
CA MET A 289 26.82 -22.24 -15.97
C MET A 289 27.18 -20.78 -16.19
N THR A 290 27.15 -20.38 -17.46
CA THR A 290 27.26 -18.99 -17.88
C THR A 290 25.93 -18.54 -18.45
N ILE A 291 25.43 -17.40 -17.96
CA ILE A 291 24.18 -16.79 -18.41
C ILE A 291 24.47 -15.43 -19.05
N GLY A 292 23.74 -15.11 -20.10
CA GLY A 292 23.96 -13.88 -20.85
C GLY A 292 23.01 -13.74 -22.03
N TYR A 293 23.20 -12.65 -22.74
CA TYR A 293 22.64 -12.40 -24.06
C TYR A 293 23.73 -12.61 -25.11
N PRO A 294 23.39 -12.77 -26.41
CA PRO A 294 24.38 -13.04 -27.46
C PRO A 294 25.58 -12.06 -27.48
N GLU A 295 25.35 -10.81 -27.08
CA GLU A 295 26.37 -9.76 -27.09
C GLU A 295 26.97 -9.45 -25.70
N TYR A 296 26.45 -10.05 -24.64
CA TYR A 296 26.86 -9.71 -23.28
C TYR A 296 26.65 -10.85 -22.27
N THR A 297 27.73 -11.26 -21.61
CA THR A 297 27.69 -12.20 -20.48
C THR A 297 27.22 -11.48 -19.22
N VAL A 298 26.16 -11.99 -18.60
CA VAL A 298 25.58 -11.41 -17.37
C VAL A 298 26.24 -11.98 -16.13
N ALA A 299 26.47 -13.30 -16.08
CA ALA A 299 27.20 -13.96 -15.00
C ALA A 299 27.81 -15.28 -15.49
N SER A 300 28.98 -15.64 -14.97
CA SER A 300 29.70 -16.87 -15.27
C SER A 300 29.90 -17.71 -14.01
N ASP A 301 30.32 -18.96 -14.18
CA ASP A 301 30.77 -19.85 -13.11
C ASP A 301 29.71 -20.16 -12.05
N ILE A 302 28.44 -20.16 -12.45
CA ILE A 302 27.31 -20.43 -11.56
C ILE A 302 27.24 -21.95 -11.32
N SER A 303 27.46 -22.36 -10.08
CA SER A 303 27.34 -23.75 -9.65
C SER A 303 26.54 -23.86 -8.35
N PHE A 304 25.46 -24.64 -8.37
CA PHE A 304 24.64 -24.93 -7.19
C PHE A 304 23.78 -26.17 -7.42
N ASP A 305 23.42 -26.82 -6.32
CA ASP A 305 22.49 -27.94 -6.30
C ASP A 305 21.27 -27.55 -5.46
N ILE A 306 20.07 -27.93 -5.91
CA ILE A 306 18.81 -27.77 -5.19
C ILE A 306 18.22 -29.17 -5.00
N GLU A 307 17.98 -29.55 -3.75
CA GLU A 307 17.30 -30.80 -3.42
C GLU A 307 15.77 -30.65 -3.48
N ARG A 308 15.07 -31.76 -3.70
CA ARG A 308 13.60 -31.76 -3.71
C ARG A 308 13.08 -31.46 -2.31
N GLY A 309 12.22 -30.45 -2.21
CA GLY A 309 11.67 -29.94 -0.95
C GLY A 309 12.38 -28.71 -0.40
N GLU A 310 13.53 -28.31 -1.00
CA GLU A 310 14.19 -27.07 -0.61
C GLU A 310 13.47 -25.84 -1.14
N HIS A 311 13.37 -24.82 -0.29
CA HIS A 311 12.91 -23.49 -0.65
C HIS A 311 14.09 -22.55 -0.76
N VAL A 312 14.56 -22.32 -1.99
CA VAL A 312 15.72 -21.46 -2.27
C VAL A 312 15.26 -20.09 -2.76
N ALA A 313 15.75 -19.03 -2.12
CA ALA A 313 15.49 -17.66 -2.52
C ALA A 313 16.68 -17.08 -3.31
N ILE A 314 16.43 -16.55 -4.51
CA ILE A 314 17.43 -15.86 -5.32
C ILE A 314 17.33 -14.37 -5.03
N VAL A 315 18.35 -13.81 -4.37
CA VAL A 315 18.41 -12.40 -3.98
C VAL A 315 19.53 -11.68 -4.72
N GLY A 316 19.36 -10.37 -4.93
CA GLY A 316 20.34 -9.53 -5.62
C GLY A 316 19.72 -8.23 -6.11
N ASN A 317 20.54 -7.30 -6.57
CA ASN A 317 20.05 -6.02 -7.13
C ASN A 317 19.36 -6.22 -8.49
N ASN A 318 18.60 -5.23 -8.95
CA ASN A 318 17.98 -5.27 -10.28
C ASN A 318 19.08 -5.22 -11.36
N GLY A 319 18.90 -5.99 -12.44
CA GLY A 319 19.88 -6.09 -13.53
C GLY A 319 21.02 -7.10 -13.31
N GLN A 320 21.10 -7.76 -12.15
CA GLN A 320 22.14 -8.77 -11.85
C GLN A 320 21.82 -10.18 -12.40
N GLY A 321 20.95 -10.29 -13.40
CA GLY A 321 20.66 -11.59 -14.03
C GLY A 321 19.70 -12.53 -13.30
N LYS A 322 19.01 -12.13 -12.22
CA LYS A 322 18.05 -13.00 -11.50
C LYS A 322 16.98 -13.62 -12.42
N THR A 323 16.33 -12.78 -13.23
CA THR A 323 15.32 -13.23 -14.20
C THR A 323 15.95 -14.02 -15.33
N THR A 324 17.15 -13.65 -15.78
CA THR A 324 17.89 -14.37 -16.82
C THR A 324 18.22 -15.78 -16.34
N LEU A 325 18.71 -15.93 -15.11
CA LEU A 325 18.98 -17.21 -14.46
C LEU A 325 17.73 -18.10 -14.43
N LEU A 326 16.60 -17.57 -13.94
CA LEU A 326 15.33 -18.31 -13.90
C LEU A 326 14.85 -18.72 -15.28
N LYS A 327 15.00 -17.86 -16.30
CA LYS A 327 14.64 -18.17 -17.69
C LYS A 327 15.58 -19.17 -18.35
N THR A 328 16.85 -19.24 -17.94
CA THR A 328 17.80 -20.23 -18.46
C THR A 328 17.57 -21.60 -17.85
N ILE A 329 17.09 -21.66 -16.60
CA ILE A 329 16.81 -22.92 -15.89
C ILE A 329 15.43 -23.51 -16.29
N ALA A 330 14.46 -22.64 -16.60
CA ALA A 330 13.10 -23.02 -16.99
C ALA A 330 13.04 -23.54 -18.43
#